data_AF-A0AAQ3NM34-F1
#
_entry.id   AF-A0AAQ3NM34-F1
#
_cell.length_a   1.000
_cell.length_b   1.000
_cell.length_c   1.000
_cell.angle_alpha   90.00
_cell.angle_beta   90.00
_cell.angle_gamma   90.00
#
_symmetry.space_group_name_H-M   'P 1'
#
loop_
_entity.id
_entity.type
_entity.pdbx_description
1 polymer ?
#
loop_
_entity_poly.entity_id
_entity_poly.type
_entity_poly.pdbx_seq_one_letter_code
_entity_poly.pdbx_strand_id
1 'polypeptide(L)'
;MAVYEKLCDYSNGKWVRTKRGPLYNSSSCVKIFQNQNCLSNGRPDSGFLHWRWKPSECHLPRFNPNIFLQLISNKHVAFIGDSLSMNHLSSLLCMLSTVSKPKNVHHRGSHWWLFRSHNATMSFYWSPFLVEGDQRKFPGQLYNTVYLDRVNMRWARDMDQMDMIVLSFGHWFMGGKVLGCMKHPVSNCTVDIGFGGPIRRALKVGKGNNGVDVIVTTYSPAHFEGDWDKGGTCSKTKPYAVRARQLEGENAQIRMIEMEEVEKAKKRAKKLRGFRLELLDITKLALLRPDGHPGAYMNPFPFANGVPKAVQNDCVHWCLPGPIDTWSEVAFVFAARVGCGGSRSGDGSSSRKIFAKLISFDKQLYKQDIRGKHSACVDASSLGQDSIIEGLEETERRIMNGEFNWRADREDVLMNIGEPAKKLHTARSRNDQVFTDFHLWCRDAIDEILVSMKLLQDI
;
A
#
# COMPACT_ATOMS: atom_id res chain seq x y z
N MET A 1 -15.73 -29.03 -8.26
CA MET A 1 -16.32 -27.68 -8.11
C MET A 1 -15.19 -26.70 -7.82
N ALA A 2 -14.91 -25.77 -8.73
CA ALA A 2 -13.90 -24.74 -8.50
C ALA A 2 -14.42 -23.76 -7.43
N VAL A 3 -13.78 -23.75 -6.26
CA VAL A 3 -13.98 -22.71 -5.26
C VAL A 3 -13.37 -21.44 -5.86
N TYR A 4 -14.22 -20.57 -6.42
CA TYR A 4 -13.81 -19.22 -6.79
C TYR A 4 -13.36 -18.51 -5.51
N GLU A 5 -12.04 -18.36 -5.32
CA GLU A 5 -11.47 -17.52 -4.27
C GLU A 5 -12.04 -16.10 -4.41
N LYS A 6 -12.82 -15.66 -3.42
CA LYS A 6 -13.36 -14.30 -3.39
C LYS A 6 -12.19 -13.33 -3.20
N LEU A 7 -11.93 -12.47 -4.19
CA LEU A 7 -10.96 -11.38 -4.05
C LEU A 7 -11.32 -10.52 -2.83
N CYS A 8 -10.37 -10.32 -1.91
CA CYS A 8 -10.62 -9.49 -0.75
C CYS A 8 -10.86 -8.02 -1.14
N ASP A 9 -11.96 -7.46 -0.62
CA ASP A 9 -12.24 -6.05 -0.63
C ASP A 9 -11.50 -5.33 0.51
N TYR A 10 -10.46 -4.56 0.16
CA TYR A 10 -9.69 -3.74 1.10
C TYR A 10 -10.34 -2.38 1.38
N SER A 11 -11.37 -1.98 0.64
CA SER A 11 -12.04 -0.67 0.79
C SER A 11 -13.00 -0.64 1.98
N ASN A 12 -13.48 -1.82 2.43
CA ASN A 12 -14.43 -1.96 3.51
C ASN A 12 -13.80 -2.58 4.76
N GLY A 13 -13.94 -1.91 5.90
CA GLY A 13 -13.26 -2.29 7.13
C GLY A 13 -13.45 -1.27 8.24
N LYS A 14 -12.56 -1.34 9.25
CA LYS A 14 -12.53 -0.41 10.37
C LYS A 14 -11.10 -0.13 10.83
N TRP A 15 -10.88 1.07 11.37
CA TRP A 15 -9.63 1.39 12.06
C TRP A 15 -9.61 0.76 13.44
N VAL A 16 -8.51 0.06 13.75
CA VAL A 16 -8.27 -0.58 15.05
C VAL A 16 -7.00 -0.02 15.65
N ARG A 17 -6.99 0.16 16.98
CA ARG A 17 -5.77 0.53 17.70
C ARG A 17 -4.72 -0.57 17.58
N THR A 18 -3.47 -0.17 17.44
CA THR A 18 -2.33 -1.10 17.42
C THR A 18 -1.25 -0.62 18.38
N LYS A 19 -0.63 -1.56 19.11
CA LYS A 19 0.49 -1.27 20.01
C LYS A 19 1.76 -0.91 19.24
N ARG A 20 1.92 -1.45 18.04
CA ARG A 20 3.10 -1.23 17.19
C ARG A 20 2.93 0.11 16.47
N GLY A 21 3.91 1.00 16.62
CA GLY A 21 3.93 2.31 15.95
C GLY A 21 4.20 2.23 14.44
N PRO A 22 4.41 3.39 13.80
CA PRO A 22 4.70 3.48 12.37
C PRO A 22 6.05 2.83 12.02
N LEU A 23 6.24 2.50 10.73
CA LEU A 23 7.47 1.85 10.25
C LEU A 23 8.69 2.77 10.27
N TYR A 24 8.47 4.08 10.28
CA TYR A 24 9.52 5.08 10.21
C TYR A 24 9.20 6.27 11.12
N ASN A 25 10.21 7.08 11.37
CA ASN A 25 10.10 8.38 12.03
C ASN A 25 10.86 9.44 11.23
N SER A 26 10.94 10.66 11.74
CA SER A 26 11.62 11.77 11.07
C SER A 26 13.13 11.54 10.86
N SER A 27 13.77 10.67 11.65
CA SER A 27 15.21 10.36 11.54
C SER A 27 15.50 9.25 10.52
N SER A 28 14.56 8.32 10.31
CA SER A 28 14.75 7.19 9.39
C SER A 28 14.30 7.48 7.94
N CYS A 29 13.44 8.48 7.74
CA CYS A 29 13.04 8.89 6.39
C CYS A 29 14.11 9.78 5.72
N VAL A 30 14.35 9.59 4.42
CA VAL A 30 15.29 10.43 3.65
C VAL A 30 14.89 11.90 3.64
N LYS A 31 13.61 12.20 3.43
CA LYS A 31 13.08 13.56 3.45
C LYS A 31 11.57 13.53 3.67
N ILE A 32 11.12 14.15 4.76
CA ILE A 32 9.72 14.50 4.96
C ILE A 32 9.58 15.98 4.61
N PHE A 33 8.62 16.33 3.76
CA PHE A 33 8.34 17.74 3.48
C PHE A 33 7.87 18.43 4.76
N GLN A 34 8.29 19.69 4.96
CA GLN A 34 7.99 20.43 6.20
C GLN A 34 6.49 20.45 6.50
N ASN A 35 5.64 20.67 5.50
CA ASN A 35 4.19 20.68 5.64
C ASN A 35 3.55 19.33 6.01
N GLN A 36 4.30 18.24 5.96
CA GLN A 36 3.85 16.89 6.32
C GLN A 36 4.52 16.39 7.61
N ASN A 37 5.56 17.06 8.10
CA ASN A 37 6.37 16.63 9.25
C ASN A 37 5.76 17.11 10.59
N CYS A 38 4.51 16.74 10.85
CA CYS A 38 3.70 17.30 11.92
C CYS A 38 4.34 17.19 13.31
N LEU A 39 4.96 16.04 13.64
CA LEU A 39 5.62 15.87 14.93
C LEU A 39 6.84 16.78 15.08
N SER A 40 7.70 16.90 14.05
CA SER A 40 8.85 17.81 14.12
C SER A 40 8.43 19.28 14.12
N ASN A 41 7.25 19.58 13.57
CA ASN A 41 6.63 20.90 13.64
C ASN A 41 5.97 21.19 15.00
N GLY A 42 6.12 20.31 15.99
CA GLY A 42 5.64 20.54 17.35
C GLY A 42 4.19 20.10 17.60
N ARG A 43 3.62 19.23 16.77
CA ARG A 43 2.30 18.64 17.05
C ARG A 43 2.34 17.83 18.36
N PRO A 44 1.50 18.13 19.35
CA PRO A 44 1.60 17.53 20.68
C PRO A 44 0.97 16.13 20.78
N ASP A 45 -0.04 15.83 19.96
CA ASP A 45 -0.71 14.52 19.96
C ASP A 45 -0.08 13.55 18.96
N SER A 46 0.26 12.34 19.43
CA SER A 46 0.82 11.25 18.61
C SER A 46 -0.12 10.06 18.44
N GLY A 47 -1.31 10.11 19.06
CA GLY A 47 -2.28 9.01 19.08
C GLY A 47 -2.76 8.56 17.70
N PHE A 48 -2.73 9.46 16.71
CA PHE A 48 -3.11 9.18 15.32
C PHE A 48 -2.17 8.17 14.62
N LEU A 49 -0.95 7.99 15.12
CA LEU A 49 0.04 7.04 14.59
C LEU A 49 -0.27 5.58 14.93
N HIS A 50 -1.10 5.34 15.94
CA HIS A 50 -1.32 4.01 16.52
C HIS A 50 -2.63 3.36 16.03
N TRP A 51 -2.95 3.58 14.76
CA TRP A 51 -4.14 3.04 14.10
C TRP A 51 -3.76 2.23 12.87
N ARG A 52 -4.42 1.08 12.70
CA ARG A 52 -4.27 0.20 11.55
C ARG A 52 -5.63 -0.07 10.92
N TRP A 53 -5.68 -0.09 9.59
CA TRP A 53 -6.87 -0.52 8.87
C TRP A 53 -7.03 -2.04 8.94
N LYS A 54 -8.21 -2.49 9.38
CA LYS A 54 -8.60 -3.90 9.39
C LYS A 54 -9.76 -4.08 8.40
N PRO A 55 -9.50 -4.66 7.21
CA PRO A 55 -10.56 -5.04 6.28
C PRO A 55 -11.56 -5.99 6.94
N SER A 56 -12.81 -5.96 6.51
CA SER A 56 -13.88 -6.78 7.08
C SER A 56 -13.75 -8.27 6.71
N GLU A 57 -13.26 -8.55 5.50
CA GLU A 57 -13.30 -9.89 4.91
C GLU A 57 -11.93 -10.59 4.90
N CYS A 58 -10.83 -9.89 5.22
CA CYS A 58 -9.50 -10.48 5.18
C CYS A 58 -8.48 -9.76 6.04
N HIS A 59 -7.27 -10.33 6.09
CA HIS A 59 -6.10 -9.71 6.68
C HIS A 59 -5.39 -8.78 5.68
N LEU A 60 -5.07 -7.56 6.13
CA LEU A 60 -4.12 -6.68 5.44
C LEU A 60 -2.73 -6.94 6.04
N PRO A 61 -1.78 -7.56 5.31
CA PRO A 61 -0.43 -7.76 5.80
C PRO A 61 0.28 -6.43 6.05
N ARG A 62 1.25 -6.43 6.97
CA ARG A 62 2.08 -5.25 7.18
C ARG A 62 2.95 -4.99 5.95
N PHE A 63 3.18 -3.72 5.66
CA PHE A 63 4.14 -3.36 4.63
C PHE A 63 5.54 -3.86 5.01
N ASN A 64 6.17 -4.57 4.08
CA ASN A 64 7.55 -5.01 4.22
C ASN A 64 8.37 -4.34 3.11
N PRO A 65 9.27 -3.40 3.46
CA PRO A 65 10.01 -2.62 2.47
C PRO A 65 10.98 -3.48 1.64
N ASN A 66 11.56 -4.54 2.21
CA ASN A 66 12.43 -5.46 1.47
C ASN A 66 11.64 -6.22 0.39
N ILE A 67 10.45 -6.73 0.75
CA ILE A 67 9.59 -7.44 -0.21
C ILE A 67 9.11 -6.47 -1.30
N PHE A 68 8.73 -5.24 -0.94
CA PHE A 68 8.33 -4.24 -1.92
C PHE A 68 9.46 -3.91 -2.90
N LEU A 69 10.68 -3.64 -2.42
CA LEU A 69 11.83 -3.38 -3.29
C LEU A 69 12.15 -4.57 -4.21
N GLN A 70 12.03 -5.80 -3.70
CA GLN A 70 12.18 -7.00 -4.51
C GLN A 70 11.11 -7.11 -5.60
N LEU A 71 9.86 -6.75 -5.28
CA LEU A 71 8.77 -6.70 -6.26
C LEU A 71 9.04 -5.65 -7.35
N ILE A 72 9.58 -4.49 -7.01
CA ILE A 72 9.84 -3.43 -7.99
C ILE A 72 11.25 -3.47 -8.59
N SER A 73 11.97 -4.58 -8.43
CA SER A 73 13.34 -4.72 -8.94
C SER A 73 13.37 -4.66 -10.46
N ASN A 74 14.30 -3.88 -11.01
CA ASN A 74 14.40 -3.56 -12.45
C ASN A 74 13.15 -2.90 -13.03
N LYS A 75 12.37 -2.18 -12.20
CA LYS A 75 11.15 -1.50 -12.63
C LYS A 75 11.19 -0.01 -12.38
N HIS A 76 10.41 0.71 -13.19
CA HIS A 76 10.06 2.10 -12.99
C HIS A 76 8.60 2.25 -12.57
N VAL A 77 8.38 2.75 -11.35
CA VAL A 77 7.06 3.07 -10.78
C VAL A 77 6.84 4.58 -10.81
N ALA A 78 5.92 5.04 -11.64
CA ALA A 78 5.61 6.45 -11.82
C ALA A 78 4.34 6.85 -11.06
N PHE A 79 4.46 7.86 -10.19
CA PHE A 79 3.33 8.53 -9.54
C PHE A 79 2.95 9.76 -10.36
N ILE A 80 1.70 9.81 -10.81
CA ILE A 80 1.19 10.85 -11.69
C ILE A 80 -0.05 11.45 -11.04
N GLY A 81 -0.04 12.75 -10.78
CA GLY A 81 -1.17 13.37 -10.11
C GLY A 81 -0.93 14.74 -9.51
N ASP A 82 -1.75 15.06 -8.52
CA ASP A 82 -1.69 16.27 -7.72
C ASP A 82 -0.79 16.11 -6.48
N SER A 83 -0.94 17.00 -5.50
CA SER A 83 -0.15 17.03 -4.28
C SER A 83 -0.39 15.83 -3.35
N LEU A 84 -1.55 15.16 -3.43
CA LEU A 84 -1.80 13.92 -2.67
C LEU A 84 -1.05 12.74 -3.28
N SER A 85 -0.86 12.72 -4.60
CA SER A 85 0.01 11.74 -5.27
C SER A 85 1.46 11.87 -4.76
N MET A 86 1.97 13.10 -4.61
CA MET A 86 3.28 13.34 -3.99
C MET A 86 3.30 12.95 -2.50
N ASN A 87 2.22 13.22 -1.77
CA ASN A 87 2.12 12.83 -0.35
C ASN A 87 2.19 11.31 -0.18
N HIS A 88 1.51 10.56 -1.06
CA HIS A 88 1.56 9.09 -1.08
C HIS A 88 2.95 8.59 -1.44
N LEU A 89 3.58 9.15 -2.49
CA LEU A 89 4.96 8.80 -2.84
C LEU A 89 5.93 9.09 -1.69
N SER A 90 5.78 10.22 -1.00
CA SER A 90 6.64 10.61 0.12
C SER A 90 6.54 9.62 1.28
N SER A 91 5.31 9.19 1.63
CA SER A 91 5.07 8.12 2.60
C SER A 91 5.79 6.83 2.20
N LEU A 92 5.62 6.38 0.96
CA LEU A 92 6.23 5.16 0.44
C LEU A 92 7.76 5.25 0.47
N LEU A 93 8.34 6.36 0.00
CA LEU A 93 9.79 6.60 0.05
C LEU A 93 10.31 6.55 1.49
N CYS A 94 9.59 7.11 2.47
CA CYS A 94 9.97 7.01 3.88
C CYS A 94 9.97 5.55 4.38
N MET A 95 8.94 4.77 4.04
CA MET A 95 8.89 3.35 4.40
C MET A 95 10.04 2.55 3.78
N LEU A 96 10.36 2.79 2.50
CA LEU A 96 11.47 2.12 1.82
C LEU A 96 12.85 2.56 2.33
N SER A 97 12.98 3.82 2.74
CA SER A 97 14.23 4.38 3.29
C SER A 97 14.69 3.71 4.58
N THR A 98 13.81 2.98 5.26
CA THR A 98 14.16 2.18 6.45
C THR A 98 15.14 1.03 6.14
N VAL A 99 15.20 0.58 4.88
CA VAL A 99 16.10 -0.51 4.44
C VAL A 99 17.03 -0.10 3.30
N SER A 100 16.63 0.85 2.45
CA SER A 100 17.47 1.32 1.34
C SER A 100 17.19 2.79 1.05
N LYS A 101 18.19 3.66 1.19
CA LYS A 101 18.03 5.09 0.92
C LYS A 101 18.12 5.36 -0.58
N PRO A 102 17.08 5.92 -1.22
CA PRO A 102 17.15 6.26 -2.64
C PRO A 102 18.06 7.47 -2.91
N LYS A 103 18.67 7.50 -4.10
CA LYS A 103 19.32 8.70 -4.63
C LYS A 103 18.31 9.56 -5.36
N ASN A 104 18.14 10.82 -4.95
CA ASN A 104 17.31 11.77 -5.69
C ASN A 104 18.02 12.24 -6.97
N VAL A 105 17.30 12.26 -8.08
CA VAL A 105 17.78 12.73 -9.38
C VAL A 105 16.67 13.57 -10.02
N HIS A 106 17.06 14.71 -10.59
CA HIS A 106 16.16 15.51 -11.39
C HIS A 106 16.21 15.05 -12.85
N HIS A 107 15.05 14.77 -13.45
CA HIS A 107 14.96 14.32 -14.84
C HIS A 107 13.89 15.11 -15.58
N ARG A 108 14.30 15.97 -16.52
CA ARG A 108 13.42 16.70 -17.44
C ARG A 108 12.23 17.42 -16.75
N GLY A 109 12.45 18.00 -15.57
CA GLY A 109 11.39 18.69 -14.81
C GLY A 109 10.59 17.80 -13.86
N SER A 110 10.90 16.50 -13.77
CA SER A 110 10.30 15.53 -12.86
C SER A 110 11.30 15.07 -11.79
N HIS A 111 10.77 14.62 -10.65
CA HIS A 111 11.59 14.14 -9.53
C HIS A 111 11.68 12.62 -9.56
N TRP A 112 12.90 12.08 -9.53
CA TRP A 112 13.17 10.65 -9.57
C TRP A 112 13.96 10.23 -8.33
N TRP A 113 13.73 9.00 -7.90
CA TRP A 113 14.37 8.35 -6.75
C TRP A 113 14.84 6.97 -7.17
N LEU A 114 16.16 6.77 -7.17
CA LEU A 114 16.78 5.53 -7.64
C LEU A 114 17.24 4.67 -6.46
N PHE A 115 16.75 3.44 -6.41
CA PHE A 115 17.18 2.39 -5.48
C PHE A 115 18.18 1.48 -6.19
N ARG A 116 19.47 1.87 -6.17
CA ARG A 116 20.55 1.17 -6.89
C ARG A 116 20.63 -0.32 -6.58
N SER A 117 20.46 -0.69 -5.32
CA SER A 117 20.44 -2.09 -4.84
C SER A 117 19.48 -3.02 -5.60
N HIS A 118 18.39 -2.49 -6.16
CA HIS A 118 17.36 -3.26 -6.85
C HIS A 118 17.17 -2.80 -8.30
N ASN A 119 18.03 -1.89 -8.79
CA ASN A 119 17.85 -1.22 -10.07
C ASN A 119 16.41 -0.69 -10.27
N ALA A 120 15.81 -0.17 -9.20
CA ALA A 120 14.42 0.26 -9.18
C ALA A 120 14.34 1.79 -9.18
N THR A 121 13.37 2.34 -9.90
CA THR A 121 13.15 3.79 -10.01
C THR A 121 11.74 4.12 -9.58
N MET A 122 11.61 5.15 -8.74
CA MET A 122 10.33 5.79 -8.45
C MET A 122 10.35 7.21 -8.97
N SER A 123 9.28 7.67 -9.59
CA SER A 123 9.21 9.03 -10.14
C SER A 123 7.91 9.73 -9.80
N PHE A 124 7.94 11.06 -9.81
CA PHE A 124 6.77 11.91 -9.65
C PHE A 124 6.61 12.86 -10.83
N TYR A 125 5.41 12.86 -11.41
CA TYR A 125 4.99 13.80 -12.45
C TYR A 125 3.82 14.63 -11.95
N TRP A 126 4.06 15.94 -11.80
CA TRP A 126 3.01 16.90 -11.49
C TRP A 126 2.03 17.02 -12.67
N SER A 127 0.85 16.43 -12.50
CA SER A 127 -0.24 16.42 -13.47
C SER A 127 -1.58 16.40 -12.73
N PRO A 128 -2.00 17.53 -12.13
CA PRO A 128 -3.17 17.59 -11.25
C PRO A 128 -4.49 17.26 -11.94
N PHE A 129 -4.52 17.33 -13.28
CA PHE A 129 -5.65 16.98 -14.12
C PHE A 129 -5.46 15.66 -14.88
N LEU A 130 -4.28 15.00 -14.76
CA LEU A 130 -3.80 13.87 -15.59
C LEU A 130 -3.63 14.17 -17.08
N VAL A 131 -4.47 15.03 -17.63
CA VAL A 131 -4.42 15.58 -18.99
C VAL A 131 -3.63 16.89 -19.05
N GLU A 132 -3.34 17.35 -20.26
CA GLU A 132 -2.76 18.68 -20.44
C GLU A 132 -3.73 19.73 -19.90
N GLY A 133 -3.21 20.77 -19.24
CA GLY A 133 -4.07 21.79 -18.68
C GLY A 133 -3.31 22.97 -18.09
N ASP A 134 -3.94 24.13 -18.20
CA ASP A 134 -3.46 25.39 -17.65
C ASP A 134 -4.14 25.65 -16.30
N GLN A 135 -3.31 25.77 -15.28
CA GLN A 135 -3.76 26.12 -13.94
C GLN A 135 -4.14 27.59 -13.88
N ARG A 136 -5.13 27.91 -13.05
CA ARG A 136 -5.48 29.29 -12.70
C ARG A 136 -4.23 30.04 -12.18
N LYS A 137 -4.07 31.29 -12.59
CA LYS A 137 -2.96 32.17 -12.21
C LYS A 137 -3.53 33.49 -11.70
N PHE A 138 -2.97 33.99 -10.60
CA PHE A 138 -3.31 35.30 -10.06
C PHE A 138 -2.08 36.23 -10.12
N PRO A 139 -2.21 37.45 -10.68
CA PRO A 139 -3.38 37.98 -11.41
C PRO A 139 -3.52 37.34 -12.81
N GLY A 140 -4.75 37.18 -13.32
CA GLY A 140 -4.98 36.65 -14.68
C GLY A 140 -6.11 35.63 -14.78
N GLN A 141 -5.80 34.42 -15.25
CA GLN A 141 -6.79 33.37 -15.50
C GLN A 141 -7.33 32.82 -14.18
N LEU A 142 -8.59 33.12 -13.86
CA LEU A 142 -9.25 32.72 -12.60
C LEU A 142 -9.84 31.30 -12.62
N TYR A 143 -9.72 30.58 -13.74
CA TYR A 143 -10.26 29.24 -13.93
C TYR A 143 -9.18 28.27 -14.41
N ASN A 144 -9.36 26.98 -14.16
CA ASN A 144 -8.49 25.96 -14.73
C ASN A 144 -8.99 25.58 -16.13
N THR A 145 -8.08 25.37 -17.07
CA THR A 145 -8.40 24.85 -18.40
C THR A 145 -7.78 23.47 -18.56
N VAL A 146 -8.53 22.50 -19.07
CA VAL A 146 -8.00 21.15 -19.34
C VAL A 146 -8.32 20.70 -20.75
N TYR A 147 -7.40 19.95 -21.35
CA TYR A 147 -7.50 19.49 -22.74
C TYR A 147 -7.75 17.98 -22.77
N LEU A 148 -8.98 17.58 -23.08
CA LEU A 148 -9.40 16.18 -23.02
C LEU A 148 -8.93 15.34 -24.22
N ASP A 149 -8.29 15.96 -25.20
CA ASP A 149 -7.79 15.32 -26.41
C ASP A 149 -6.39 14.71 -26.25
N ARG A 150 -5.68 15.03 -25.16
CA ARG A 150 -4.31 14.56 -24.91
C ARG A 150 -4.03 14.40 -23.43
N VAL A 151 -3.12 13.48 -23.11
CA VAL A 151 -2.57 13.38 -21.76
C VAL A 151 -1.53 14.47 -21.52
N ASN A 152 -1.20 14.73 -20.27
CA ASN A 152 -0.17 15.72 -19.96
C ASN A 152 1.19 15.27 -20.51
N MET A 153 1.84 16.14 -21.28
CA MET A 153 3.06 15.77 -21.99
C MET A 153 4.25 15.47 -21.08
N ARG A 154 4.22 15.91 -19.81
CA ARG A 154 5.30 15.65 -18.85
C ARG A 154 5.49 14.16 -18.61
N TRP A 155 4.41 13.42 -18.40
CA TRP A 155 4.49 11.97 -18.18
C TRP A 155 4.32 11.17 -19.46
N ALA A 156 3.60 11.69 -20.45
CA ALA A 156 3.42 11.00 -21.72
C ALA A 156 4.74 10.74 -22.47
N ARG A 157 5.73 11.63 -22.31
CA ARG A 157 7.06 11.54 -22.95
C ARG A 157 7.93 10.40 -22.43
N ASP A 158 7.72 9.97 -21.20
CA ASP A 158 8.55 8.93 -20.56
C ASP A 158 7.73 7.64 -20.32
N MET A 159 6.51 7.56 -20.87
CA MET A 159 5.56 6.47 -20.60
C MET A 159 6.10 5.11 -21.06
N ASP A 160 6.89 5.11 -22.12
CA ASP A 160 7.58 3.93 -22.67
C ASP A 160 8.61 3.33 -21.71
N GLN A 161 9.08 4.12 -20.74
CA GLN A 161 10.02 3.71 -19.71
C GLN A 161 9.34 3.31 -18.39
N MET A 162 8.00 3.33 -18.31
CA MET A 162 7.25 3.04 -17.09
C MET A 162 6.75 1.60 -17.07
N ASP A 163 7.00 0.87 -15.99
CA ASP A 163 6.46 -0.48 -15.77
C ASP A 163 5.15 -0.44 -14.99
N MET A 164 5.02 0.54 -14.10
CA MET A 164 3.84 0.74 -13.26
C MET A 164 3.51 2.23 -13.14
N ILE A 165 2.22 2.55 -13.23
CA ILE A 165 1.70 3.90 -13.07
C ILE A 165 0.72 3.93 -11.90
N VAL A 166 0.90 4.86 -10.97
CA VAL A 166 -0.05 5.17 -9.90
C VAL A 166 -0.69 6.53 -10.20
N LEU A 167 -1.96 6.51 -10.59
CA LEU A 167 -2.76 7.71 -10.86
C LEU A 167 -3.49 8.16 -9.61
N SER A 168 -3.50 9.47 -9.34
CA SER A 168 -4.34 10.09 -8.32
C SER A 168 -4.67 11.53 -8.72
N PHE A 169 -5.93 11.95 -8.64
CA PHE A 169 -6.36 13.29 -9.02
C PHE A 169 -7.69 13.66 -8.34
N GLY A 170 -8.10 14.92 -8.46
CA GLY A 170 -9.45 15.37 -8.07
C GLY A 170 -9.47 16.68 -7.29
N HIS A 171 -8.46 16.95 -6.45
CA HIS A 171 -8.48 18.13 -5.56
C HIS A 171 -8.48 19.47 -6.31
N TRP A 172 -7.92 19.49 -7.52
CA TRP A 172 -7.87 20.67 -8.38
C TRP A 172 -9.17 20.95 -9.15
N PHE A 173 -10.16 20.07 -9.03
CA PHE A 173 -11.52 20.29 -9.54
C PHE A 173 -12.46 20.84 -8.46
N MET A 174 -12.03 20.87 -7.19
CA MET A 174 -12.81 21.44 -6.09
C MET A 174 -12.59 22.94 -5.95
N GLY A 175 -13.64 23.67 -5.58
CA GLY A 175 -13.54 25.09 -5.22
C GLY A 175 -13.22 26.05 -6.38
N GLY A 176 -13.59 25.70 -7.62
CA GLY A 176 -13.41 26.57 -8.78
C GLY A 176 -14.01 26.04 -10.09
N LYS A 177 -14.14 26.93 -11.08
CA LYS A 177 -14.62 26.58 -12.42
C LYS A 177 -13.49 25.88 -13.20
N VAL A 178 -13.75 24.66 -13.68
CA VAL A 178 -12.86 23.96 -14.62
C VAL A 178 -13.51 23.96 -16.00
N LEU A 179 -12.82 24.54 -16.98
CA LEU A 179 -13.21 24.50 -18.39
C LEU A 179 -12.50 23.36 -19.08
N GLY A 180 -13.24 22.55 -19.84
CA GLY A 180 -12.61 21.50 -20.63
C GLY A 180 -12.77 21.71 -22.13
N CYS A 181 -11.66 21.53 -22.83
CA CYS A 181 -11.49 21.86 -24.22
C CYS A 181 -11.12 20.60 -25.00
N MET A 182 -11.71 20.43 -26.19
CA MET A 182 -11.41 19.31 -27.08
C MET A 182 -10.28 19.63 -28.09
N LYS A 183 -10.00 20.91 -28.35
CA LYS A 183 -8.91 21.42 -29.21
C LYS A 183 -8.42 22.78 -28.66
N HIS A 184 -7.30 23.30 -29.20
CA HIS A 184 -6.64 24.52 -28.73
C HIS A 184 -7.40 25.86 -28.86
N PRO A 185 -8.51 26.04 -29.60
CA PRO A 185 -9.25 27.29 -29.45
C PRO A 185 -10.24 27.19 -28.29
N VAL A 186 -10.12 28.14 -27.35
CA VAL A 186 -10.99 28.29 -26.17
C VAL A 186 -12.48 28.43 -26.53
N SER A 187 -12.77 28.83 -27.78
CA SER A 187 -14.12 28.95 -28.34
C SER A 187 -14.91 27.63 -28.40
N ASN A 188 -14.24 26.46 -28.31
CA ASN A 188 -14.87 25.14 -28.28
C ASN A 188 -14.80 24.47 -26.89
N CYS A 189 -14.53 25.23 -25.82
CA CYS A 189 -14.53 24.69 -24.47
C CYS A 189 -15.94 24.62 -23.90
N THR A 190 -16.23 23.54 -23.21
CA THR A 190 -17.49 23.37 -22.47
C THR A 190 -17.26 23.67 -21.00
N VAL A 191 -18.24 24.34 -20.42
CA VAL A 191 -18.35 24.47 -18.97
C VAL A 191 -18.95 23.17 -18.48
N ASP A 192 -18.31 22.52 -17.51
CA ASP A 192 -18.78 21.27 -16.90
C ASP A 192 -18.41 19.96 -17.63
N ILE A 193 -17.11 19.74 -17.80
CA ILE A 193 -16.57 18.44 -18.25
C ILE A 193 -16.62 17.32 -17.19
N GLY A 194 -16.93 17.68 -15.94
CA GLY A 194 -16.86 16.80 -14.78
C GLY A 194 -15.48 16.15 -14.55
N PHE A 195 -15.46 15.19 -13.62
CA PHE A 195 -14.27 14.43 -13.24
C PHE A 195 -13.95 13.27 -14.21
N GLY A 196 -14.96 12.80 -14.96
CA GLY A 196 -14.86 11.58 -15.75
C GLY A 196 -14.05 11.73 -17.04
N GLY A 197 -14.09 12.90 -17.69
CA GLY A 197 -13.36 13.14 -18.95
C GLY A 197 -11.84 12.94 -18.84
N PRO A 198 -11.17 13.62 -17.88
CA PRO A 198 -9.72 13.53 -17.70
C PRO A 198 -9.24 12.11 -17.37
N ILE A 199 -9.84 11.43 -16.40
CA ILE A 199 -9.47 10.05 -16.04
C ILE A 199 -9.72 9.09 -17.21
N ARG A 200 -10.84 9.23 -17.92
CA ARG A 200 -11.14 8.41 -19.10
C ARG A 200 -10.08 8.58 -20.18
N ARG A 201 -9.56 9.80 -20.39
CA ARG A 201 -8.48 10.06 -21.35
C ARG A 201 -7.17 9.42 -20.85
N ALA A 202 -6.79 9.61 -19.59
CA ALA A 202 -5.59 9.01 -19.01
C ALA A 202 -5.59 7.48 -19.14
N LEU A 203 -6.71 6.83 -18.81
CA LEU A 203 -6.86 5.37 -18.89
C LEU A 203 -6.86 4.82 -20.33
N LYS A 204 -7.05 5.65 -21.36
CA LYS A 204 -6.95 5.22 -22.76
C LYS A 204 -5.51 5.13 -23.27
N VAL A 205 -4.56 5.85 -22.67
CA VAL A 205 -3.19 5.97 -23.21
C VAL A 205 -2.28 4.81 -22.80
N GLY A 206 -2.63 4.04 -21.76
CA GLY A 206 -1.95 2.77 -21.42
C GLY A 206 -2.05 1.65 -22.47
N LYS A 207 -2.46 1.96 -23.70
CA LYS A 207 -2.59 1.05 -24.84
C LYS A 207 -1.34 0.97 -25.73
N GLY A 208 -0.34 1.82 -25.52
CA GLY A 208 0.87 1.87 -26.35
C GLY A 208 2.09 1.28 -25.63
N ASN A 209 2.52 0.10 -26.08
CA ASN A 209 3.76 -0.62 -25.73
C ASN A 209 3.90 -1.30 -24.35
N ASN A 210 4.51 -2.50 -24.41
CA ASN A 210 5.08 -3.32 -23.34
C ASN A 210 4.37 -3.37 -21.98
N GLY A 211 3.04 -3.45 -21.96
CA GLY A 211 2.29 -3.92 -20.80
C GLY A 211 2.57 -3.14 -19.50
N VAL A 212 1.92 -1.99 -19.35
CA VAL A 212 2.03 -1.18 -18.14
C VAL A 212 0.97 -1.61 -17.12
N ASP A 213 1.36 -1.77 -15.86
CA ASP A 213 0.43 -1.98 -14.75
C ASP A 213 -0.05 -0.62 -14.22
N VAL A 214 -1.36 -0.37 -14.18
CA VAL A 214 -1.94 0.91 -13.76
C VAL A 214 -2.73 0.72 -12.47
N ILE A 215 -2.46 1.52 -11.46
CA ILE A 215 -3.23 1.63 -10.22
C ILE A 215 -3.87 3.00 -10.19
N VAL A 216 -5.19 3.06 -10.03
CA VAL A 216 -5.90 4.32 -9.80
C VAL A 216 -6.24 4.43 -8.32
N THR A 217 -5.69 5.42 -7.65
CA THR A 217 -6.03 5.76 -6.27
C THR A 217 -7.25 6.66 -6.27
N THR A 218 -8.30 6.27 -5.55
CA THR A 218 -9.51 7.10 -5.45
C THR A 218 -9.27 8.36 -4.64
N TYR A 219 -10.21 9.28 -4.75
CA TYR A 219 -10.19 10.58 -4.12
C TYR A 219 -10.01 10.53 -2.58
N SER A 220 -9.18 11.42 -2.04
CA SER A 220 -8.91 11.56 -0.60
C SER A 220 -9.75 12.71 -0.01
N PRO A 221 -10.69 12.45 0.91
CA PRO A 221 -11.51 13.52 1.51
C PRO A 221 -10.69 14.50 2.36
N ALA A 222 -11.10 15.77 2.32
CA ALA A 222 -10.67 16.80 3.26
C ALA A 222 -11.57 16.83 4.51
N HIS A 223 -11.05 17.32 5.64
CA HIS A 223 -11.77 17.34 6.93
C HIS A 223 -11.86 18.72 7.57
N PHE A 224 -12.22 19.74 6.79
CA PHE A 224 -12.48 21.07 7.34
C PHE A 224 -13.75 21.08 8.22
N GLU A 225 -13.60 21.60 9.43
CA GLU A 225 -14.65 22.10 10.30
C GLU A 225 -14.76 23.62 10.04
N GLY A 226 -15.73 24.02 9.21
CA GLY A 226 -15.84 25.36 8.64
C GLY A 226 -15.39 25.42 7.17
N ASP A 227 -15.37 26.63 6.58
CA ASP A 227 -14.97 26.83 5.19
C ASP A 227 -13.44 26.83 5.05
N TRP A 228 -12.92 26.17 4.01
CA TRP A 228 -11.48 26.04 3.76
C TRP A 228 -10.78 27.40 3.54
N ASP A 229 -11.50 28.41 3.04
CA ASP A 229 -11.01 29.76 2.75
C ASP A 229 -11.34 30.78 3.85
N LYS A 230 -12.09 30.38 4.89
CA LYS A 230 -12.47 31.26 6.02
C LYS A 230 -11.93 30.78 7.36
N GLY A 231 -10.81 30.06 7.34
CA GLY A 231 -10.12 29.61 8.56
C GLY A 231 -10.67 28.33 9.17
N GLY A 232 -11.35 27.48 8.39
CA GLY A 232 -11.75 26.15 8.84
C GLY A 232 -10.57 25.32 9.37
N THR A 233 -10.84 24.46 10.35
CA THR A 233 -9.80 23.68 11.05
C THR A 233 -10.04 22.17 10.94
N CYS A 234 -9.10 21.35 11.37
CA CYS A 234 -9.26 19.89 11.48
C CYS A 234 -8.71 19.43 12.82
N SER A 235 -9.38 19.85 13.90
CA SER A 235 -8.85 19.74 15.27
C SER A 235 -9.09 18.38 15.93
N LYS A 236 -9.73 17.43 15.24
CA LYS A 236 -9.99 16.10 15.80
C LYS A 236 -8.69 15.33 16.00
N THR A 237 -8.58 14.61 17.11
CA THR A 237 -7.38 13.80 17.47
C THR A 237 -7.64 12.30 17.44
N LYS A 238 -8.86 11.88 17.05
CA LYS A 238 -9.27 10.48 16.95
C LYS A 238 -10.03 10.22 15.63
N PRO A 239 -9.92 8.99 15.08
CA PRO A 239 -10.73 8.55 13.96
C PRO A 239 -12.23 8.62 14.25
N TYR A 240 -13.03 8.72 13.19
CA TYR A 240 -14.46 8.45 13.28
C TYR A 240 -14.73 6.97 13.50
N ALA A 241 -15.74 6.66 14.31
CA ALA A 241 -16.35 5.34 14.29
C ALA A 241 -17.05 5.10 12.92
N VAL A 242 -17.12 3.84 12.47
CA VAL A 242 -17.62 3.49 11.12
C VAL A 242 -19.00 4.09 10.79
N ARG A 243 -19.88 4.24 11.79
CA ARG A 243 -21.23 4.80 11.62
C ARG A 243 -21.33 6.31 11.91
N ALA A 244 -20.26 6.92 12.42
CA ALA A 244 -20.25 8.33 12.81
C ALA A 244 -20.06 9.30 11.62
N ARG A 245 -19.55 8.80 10.48
CA ARG A 245 -19.39 9.59 9.27
C ARG A 245 -19.73 8.73 8.04
N GLN A 246 -20.66 9.20 7.22
CA GLN A 246 -21.05 8.55 5.98
C GLN A 246 -20.34 9.22 4.80
N LEU A 247 -20.11 8.44 3.73
CA LEU A 247 -19.58 8.96 2.48
C LEU A 247 -20.72 9.54 1.67
N GLU A 248 -20.80 10.87 1.61
CA GLU A 248 -21.89 11.61 0.98
C GLU A 248 -21.37 12.85 0.22
N GLY A 249 -22.27 13.54 -0.49
CA GLY A 249 -21.97 14.78 -1.21
C GLY A 249 -20.93 14.60 -2.32
N GLU A 250 -20.11 15.62 -2.53
CA GLU A 250 -19.09 15.67 -3.59
C GLU A 250 -18.08 14.51 -3.47
N ASN A 251 -17.65 14.16 -2.26
CA ASN A 251 -16.71 13.05 -2.03
C ASN A 251 -17.26 11.71 -2.57
N ALA A 252 -18.56 11.45 -2.35
CA ALA A 252 -19.22 10.24 -2.85
C ALA A 252 -19.33 10.26 -4.37
N GLN A 253 -19.67 11.41 -4.95
CA GLN A 253 -19.82 11.59 -6.40
C GLN A 253 -18.49 11.40 -7.13
N ILE A 254 -17.39 12.01 -6.64
CA ILE A 254 -16.07 11.89 -7.25
C ILE A 254 -15.62 10.42 -7.24
N ARG A 255 -15.68 9.77 -6.07
CA ARG A 255 -15.32 8.35 -5.94
C ARG A 255 -16.15 7.49 -6.90
N MET A 256 -17.45 7.72 -6.99
CA MET A 256 -18.33 6.97 -7.89
C MET A 256 -17.90 7.10 -9.35
N ILE A 257 -17.59 8.33 -9.80
CA ILE A 257 -17.10 8.58 -11.17
C ILE A 257 -15.77 7.85 -11.42
N GLU A 258 -14.82 7.93 -10.49
CA GLU A 258 -13.54 7.24 -10.59
C GLU A 258 -13.72 5.72 -10.70
N MET A 259 -14.55 5.14 -9.82
CA MET A 259 -14.89 3.72 -9.85
C MET A 259 -15.52 3.31 -11.18
N GLU A 260 -16.51 4.06 -11.66
CA GLU A 260 -17.17 3.76 -12.92
C GLU A 260 -16.22 3.80 -14.13
N GLU A 261 -15.37 4.83 -14.23
CA GLU A 261 -14.44 4.96 -15.35
C GLU A 261 -13.35 3.89 -15.31
N VAL A 262 -12.88 3.51 -14.12
CA VAL A 262 -11.95 2.40 -13.95
C VAL A 262 -12.61 1.07 -14.30
N GLU A 263 -13.85 0.81 -13.87
CA GLU A 263 -14.57 -0.43 -14.23
C GLU A 263 -14.87 -0.51 -15.73
N LYS A 264 -15.26 0.61 -16.37
CA LYS A 264 -15.40 0.70 -17.84
C LYS A 264 -14.06 0.42 -18.53
N ALA A 265 -12.95 0.93 -18.01
CA ALA A 265 -11.62 0.70 -18.55
C ALA A 265 -11.16 -0.75 -18.33
N LYS A 266 -11.38 -1.35 -17.15
CA LYS A 266 -11.10 -2.76 -16.84
C LYS A 266 -11.82 -3.69 -17.83
N LYS A 267 -13.11 -3.45 -18.10
CA LYS A 267 -13.89 -4.22 -19.09
C LYS A 267 -13.29 -4.16 -20.49
N ARG A 268 -12.81 -2.98 -20.92
CA ARG A 268 -12.13 -2.80 -22.22
C ARG A 268 -10.74 -3.45 -22.24
N ALA A 269 -10.03 -3.39 -21.12
CA ALA A 269 -8.69 -3.92 -20.92
C ALA A 269 -8.61 -5.45 -20.92
N LYS A 270 -9.71 -6.18 -20.61
CA LYS A 270 -9.76 -7.65 -20.71
C LYS A 270 -9.31 -8.20 -22.07
N LYS A 271 -9.39 -7.39 -23.13
CA LYS A 271 -8.99 -7.74 -24.49
C LYS A 271 -7.51 -7.46 -24.79
N LEU A 272 -6.78 -6.81 -23.89
CA LEU A 272 -5.40 -6.37 -24.07
C LEU A 272 -4.47 -7.28 -23.25
N ARG A 273 -3.52 -7.95 -23.93
CA ARG A 273 -2.50 -8.75 -23.24
C ARG A 273 -1.45 -7.82 -22.62
N GLY A 274 -1.07 -8.09 -21.38
CA GLY A 274 0.00 -7.37 -20.68
C GLY A 274 -0.40 -6.08 -19.99
N PHE A 275 -1.65 -5.61 -20.13
CA PHE A 275 -2.15 -4.42 -19.43
C PHE A 275 -3.01 -4.84 -18.24
N ARG A 276 -2.65 -4.40 -17.03
CA ARG A 276 -3.47 -4.62 -15.82
C ARG A 276 -3.84 -3.29 -15.23
N LEU A 277 -5.08 -3.19 -14.80
CA LEU A 277 -5.63 -1.98 -14.22
C LEU A 277 -6.26 -2.37 -12.89
N GLU A 278 -5.88 -1.70 -11.80
CA GLU A 278 -6.44 -1.88 -10.47
C GLU A 278 -6.93 -0.58 -9.87
N LEU A 279 -7.89 -0.70 -8.96
CA LEU A 279 -8.44 0.41 -8.21
C LEU A 279 -8.00 0.30 -6.75
N LEU A 280 -7.27 1.32 -6.28
CA LEU A 280 -6.92 1.52 -4.89
C LEU A 280 -7.96 2.44 -4.25
N ASP A 281 -9.05 1.84 -3.77
CA ASP A 281 -10.15 2.57 -3.14
C ASP A 281 -9.84 2.90 -1.68
N ILE A 282 -9.38 4.13 -1.46
CA ILE A 282 -8.97 4.66 -0.15
C ILE A 282 -9.96 5.66 0.43
N THR A 283 -11.01 6.03 -0.31
CA THR A 283 -11.84 7.18 0.05
C THR A 283 -12.55 6.95 1.39
N LYS A 284 -13.12 5.76 1.59
CA LYS A 284 -13.82 5.42 2.83
C LYS A 284 -12.87 5.30 4.02
N LEU A 285 -11.71 4.67 3.85
CA LEU A 285 -10.75 4.53 4.95
C LEU A 285 -10.11 5.87 5.32
N ALA A 286 -9.88 6.75 4.34
CA ALA A 286 -9.37 8.11 4.56
C ALA A 286 -10.43 9.02 5.21
N LEU A 287 -11.70 8.92 4.80
CA LEU A 287 -12.83 9.65 5.41
C LEU A 287 -12.95 9.45 6.92
N LEU A 288 -12.53 8.28 7.43
CA LEU A 288 -12.62 7.97 8.85
C LEU A 288 -11.43 8.52 9.66
N ARG A 289 -10.52 9.28 9.04
CA ARG A 289 -9.25 9.72 9.65
C ARG A 289 -9.10 11.25 9.72
N PRO A 290 -10.05 12.00 10.30
CA PRO A 290 -9.87 13.45 10.47
C PRO A 290 -8.65 13.81 11.34
N ASP A 291 -8.15 12.84 12.12
CA ASP A 291 -7.00 12.97 13.02
C ASP A 291 -5.63 12.98 12.33
N GLY A 292 -5.57 12.61 11.05
CA GLY A 292 -4.31 12.43 10.34
C GLY A 292 -3.76 13.65 9.61
N HIS A 293 -4.49 14.76 9.60
CA HIS A 293 -4.11 15.95 8.85
C HIS A 293 -3.07 16.80 9.60
N PRO A 294 -2.20 17.56 8.89
CA PRO A 294 -1.30 18.50 9.52
C PRO A 294 -2.01 19.61 10.29
N GLY A 295 -3.13 20.12 9.78
CA GLY A 295 -3.80 21.30 10.33
C GLY A 295 -2.81 22.46 10.40
N ALA A 296 -2.76 23.15 11.54
CA ALA A 296 -1.80 24.22 11.82
C ALA A 296 -0.34 23.75 11.77
N TYR A 297 -0.08 22.48 12.09
CA TYR A 297 1.26 21.89 12.15
C TYR A 297 1.81 21.52 10.75
N MET A 298 1.22 22.08 9.69
CA MET A 298 1.91 22.23 8.41
C MET A 298 3.09 23.22 8.52
N ASN A 299 3.03 24.15 9.48
CA ASN A 299 4.11 25.10 9.76
C ASN A 299 4.82 24.71 11.06
N PRO A 300 6.14 24.96 11.21
CA PRO A 300 6.86 24.68 12.45
C PRO A 300 6.36 25.55 13.61
N PHE A 301 6.02 24.90 14.72
CA PHE A 301 5.67 25.52 16.00
C PHE A 301 4.68 26.69 15.85
N PRO A 302 3.50 26.46 15.25
CA PRO A 302 2.59 27.53 14.83
C PRO A 302 2.03 28.36 16.00
N PHE A 303 2.21 27.88 17.24
CA PHE A 303 1.73 28.50 18.47
C PHE A 303 2.85 28.93 19.43
N ALA A 304 4.11 28.92 19.01
CA ALA A 304 5.25 29.27 19.88
C ALA A 304 5.16 30.71 20.42
N ASN A 305 4.57 31.63 19.64
CA ASN A 305 4.40 33.04 19.99
C ASN A 305 2.96 33.37 20.43
N GLY A 306 2.23 32.37 20.97
CA GLY A 306 0.80 32.48 21.27
C GLY A 306 -0.09 32.10 20.08
N VAL A 307 -1.41 32.20 20.25
CA VAL A 307 -2.39 31.82 19.21
C VAL A 307 -2.61 32.99 18.24
N PRO A 308 -2.24 32.86 16.95
CA PRO A 308 -2.47 33.91 15.96
C PRO A 308 -3.96 34.16 15.71
N LYS A 309 -4.32 35.39 15.30
CA LYS A 309 -5.71 35.74 14.91
C LYS A 309 -6.24 34.88 13.75
N ALA A 310 -5.36 34.47 12.84
CA ALA A 310 -5.68 33.58 11.73
C ALA A 310 -4.58 32.51 11.65
N VAL A 311 -5.00 31.25 11.59
CA VAL A 311 -4.10 30.10 11.50
C VAL A 311 -4.42 29.37 10.20
N GLN A 312 -3.42 29.26 9.33
CA GLN A 312 -3.55 28.45 8.12
C GLN A 312 -3.58 26.98 8.51
N ASN A 313 -4.60 26.26 8.06
CA ASN A 313 -4.76 24.84 8.33
C ASN A 313 -4.72 24.03 7.03
N ASP A 314 -3.90 22.99 7.01
CA ASP A 314 -3.94 21.98 5.97
C ASP A 314 -4.78 20.78 6.42
N CYS A 315 -6.03 20.74 5.94
CA CYS A 315 -6.97 19.64 6.21
C CYS A 315 -7.19 18.77 4.96
N VAL A 316 -6.23 18.78 4.03
CA VAL A 316 -6.27 18.07 2.75
C VAL A 316 -5.15 17.03 2.70
N HIS A 317 -3.92 17.41 3.04
CA HIS A 317 -2.77 16.50 3.06
C HIS A 317 -2.67 15.73 4.38
N TRP A 318 -1.75 14.78 4.45
CA TRP A 318 -1.59 13.86 5.56
C TRP A 318 -0.22 13.99 6.20
N CYS A 319 -0.19 13.93 7.53
CA CYS A 319 1.05 13.83 8.30
C CYS A 319 1.84 12.58 7.90
N LEU A 320 3.17 12.67 7.95
CA LEU A 320 4.10 11.57 7.79
C LEU A 320 4.98 11.41 9.04
N PRO A 321 5.05 10.21 9.65
CA PRO A 321 4.17 9.05 9.42
C PRO A 321 2.70 9.35 9.72
N GLY A 322 1.78 8.54 9.18
CA GLY A 322 0.34 8.82 9.34
C GLY A 322 -0.57 7.87 8.56
N PRO A 323 -1.87 8.20 8.43
CA PRO A 323 -2.87 7.30 7.82
C PRO A 323 -2.56 6.93 6.37
N ILE A 324 -1.91 7.85 5.66
CA ILE A 324 -1.51 7.69 4.27
C ILE A 324 -0.56 6.51 4.04
N ASP A 325 0.18 6.06 5.06
CA ASP A 325 1.00 4.86 5.01
C ASP A 325 0.16 3.61 4.66
N THR A 326 -1.12 3.59 5.06
CA THR A 326 -2.05 2.50 4.74
C THR A 326 -2.35 2.40 3.24
N TRP A 327 -2.25 3.50 2.49
CA TRP A 327 -2.45 3.46 1.03
C TRP A 327 -1.39 2.59 0.38
N SER A 328 -0.14 2.69 0.84
CA SER A 328 0.95 1.84 0.38
C SER A 328 0.83 0.39 0.90
N GLU A 329 0.28 0.16 2.10
CA GLU A 329 -0.02 -1.21 2.55
C GLU A 329 -0.99 -1.92 1.60
N VAL A 330 -2.07 -1.23 1.19
CA VAL A 330 -3.06 -1.79 0.26
C VAL A 330 -2.49 -1.89 -1.16
N ALA A 331 -1.75 -0.87 -1.63
CA ALA A 331 -1.07 -0.90 -2.92
C ALA A 331 -0.05 -2.04 -3.02
N PHE A 332 0.66 -2.34 -1.93
CA PHE A 332 1.60 -3.45 -1.85
C PHE A 332 0.93 -4.80 -2.11
N VAL A 333 -0.28 -5.02 -1.59
CA VAL A 333 -1.04 -6.25 -1.88
C VAL A 333 -1.33 -6.36 -3.37
N PHE A 334 -1.70 -5.26 -4.03
CA PHE A 334 -1.90 -5.27 -5.48
C PHE A 334 -0.60 -5.54 -6.23
N ALA A 335 0.49 -4.84 -5.91
CA ALA A 335 1.80 -5.05 -6.53
C ALA A 335 2.29 -6.51 -6.36
N ALA A 336 2.04 -7.11 -5.19
CA ALA A 336 2.35 -8.51 -4.92
C ALA A 336 1.49 -9.46 -5.75
N ARG A 337 0.16 -9.27 -5.83
CA ARG A 337 -0.75 -10.09 -6.67
C ARG A 337 -0.40 -10.01 -8.14
N VAL A 338 0.01 -8.83 -8.59
CA VAL A 338 0.40 -8.49 -9.96
C VAL A 338 1.75 -9.14 -10.34
N GLY A 339 2.41 -9.87 -9.45
CA GLY A 339 3.53 -10.75 -9.81
C GLY A 339 4.71 -9.97 -10.39
N CYS A 340 5.10 -8.89 -9.71
CA CYS A 340 6.18 -8.04 -10.18
C CYS A 340 7.58 -8.68 -10.17
N GLY A 341 7.71 -10.00 -9.97
CA GLY A 341 8.99 -10.69 -9.80
C GLY A 341 9.41 -11.73 -10.86
N GLY A 342 8.90 -11.73 -12.11
CA GLY A 342 9.41 -12.69 -13.11
C GLY A 342 8.92 -12.53 -14.55
N SER A 343 9.65 -13.13 -15.50
CA SER A 343 9.39 -13.13 -16.95
C SER A 343 7.94 -13.51 -17.28
N ARG A 344 7.35 -12.76 -18.23
CA ARG A 344 5.93 -12.78 -18.60
C ARG A 344 5.49 -14.04 -19.37
N SER A 345 5.65 -15.22 -18.78
CA SER A 345 4.98 -16.45 -19.20
C SER A 345 3.81 -16.74 -18.25
N GLY A 346 2.63 -16.24 -18.62
CA GLY A 346 1.32 -16.92 -18.46
C GLY A 346 0.82 -17.50 -17.14
N ASP A 347 1.54 -17.44 -16.02
CA ASP A 347 1.10 -18.07 -14.77
C ASP A 347 1.27 -17.12 -13.59
N GLY A 348 0.21 -16.95 -12.80
CA GLY A 348 0.22 -16.31 -11.47
C GLY A 348 1.08 -17.05 -10.44
N SER A 349 2.13 -17.77 -10.87
CA SER A 349 3.09 -18.46 -10.01
C SER A 349 4.08 -17.52 -9.35
N SER A 350 4.35 -16.32 -9.87
CA SER A 350 5.39 -15.44 -9.30
C SER A 350 4.96 -14.78 -7.98
N SER A 351 3.72 -14.34 -7.86
CA SER A 351 3.10 -13.84 -6.61
C SER A 351 2.99 -14.95 -5.56
N ARG A 352 2.59 -16.16 -6.01
CA ARG A 352 2.60 -17.38 -5.21
C ARG A 352 4.00 -17.76 -4.77
N LYS A 353 5.04 -17.55 -5.59
CA LYS A 353 6.45 -17.81 -5.25
C LYS A 353 7.00 -16.86 -4.20
N ILE A 354 6.49 -15.63 -4.09
CA ILE A 354 6.94 -14.66 -3.06
C ILE A 354 6.29 -14.96 -1.71
N PHE A 355 5.00 -15.28 -1.67
CA PHE A 355 4.36 -15.80 -0.44
C PHE A 355 4.86 -17.22 -0.09
N ALA A 356 5.09 -18.08 -1.08
CA ALA A 356 5.79 -19.36 -0.90
C ALA A 356 7.27 -19.18 -0.54
N LYS A 357 7.85 -17.98 -0.66
CA LYS A 357 9.19 -17.67 -0.14
C LYS A 357 9.18 -17.49 1.37
N LEU A 358 8.09 -17.01 1.95
CA LEU A 358 7.87 -17.04 3.42
C LEU A 358 7.73 -18.50 3.88
N ILE A 359 6.95 -19.32 3.16
CA ILE A 359 6.88 -20.78 3.38
C ILE A 359 8.26 -21.44 3.18
N SER A 360 9.11 -20.93 2.27
CA SER A 360 10.42 -21.53 1.99
C SER A 360 11.42 -21.37 3.14
N PHE A 361 11.21 -20.38 4.01
CA PHE A 361 12.02 -20.18 5.21
C PHE A 361 11.42 -20.92 6.41
N ASP A 362 10.12 -20.76 6.64
CA ASP A 362 9.47 -21.40 7.80
C ASP A 362 9.34 -22.93 7.67
N LYS A 363 9.35 -23.49 6.45
CA LYS A 363 9.36 -24.95 6.26
C LYS A 363 10.56 -25.60 6.92
N GLN A 364 11.65 -24.88 7.19
CA GLN A 364 12.80 -25.43 7.91
C GLN A 364 12.45 -25.82 9.35
N LEU A 365 11.40 -25.22 9.91
CA LEU A 365 10.89 -25.47 11.26
C LEU A 365 9.96 -26.69 11.34
N TYR A 366 9.75 -27.44 10.24
CA TYR A 366 8.80 -28.57 10.24
C TYR A 366 9.11 -29.64 11.29
N LYS A 367 10.40 -29.91 11.54
CA LYS A 367 10.84 -30.88 12.55
C LYS A 367 10.45 -30.43 13.94
N GLN A 368 10.64 -29.14 14.22
CA GLN A 368 10.33 -28.54 15.51
C GLN A 368 8.82 -28.45 15.74
N ASP A 369 8.03 -28.08 14.72
CA ASP A 369 6.56 -28.07 14.79
C ASP A 369 5.99 -29.47 15.04
N ILE A 370 6.46 -30.49 14.30
CA ILE A 370 6.06 -31.88 14.51
C ILE A 370 6.43 -32.36 15.92
N ARG A 371 7.65 -32.08 16.38
CA ARG A 371 8.10 -32.43 17.73
C ARG A 371 7.30 -31.71 18.82
N GLY A 372 6.98 -30.44 18.62
CA GLY A 372 6.17 -29.62 19.53
C GLY A 372 4.73 -30.11 19.63
N LYS A 373 4.16 -30.60 18.51
CA LYS A 373 2.84 -31.25 18.45
C LYS A 373 2.86 -32.65 19.07
N HIS A 374 3.92 -33.42 18.86
CA HIS A 374 4.08 -34.75 19.46
C HIS A 374 4.10 -34.67 20.99
N SER A 375 4.94 -33.79 21.56
CA SER A 375 4.98 -33.56 23.01
C SER A 375 3.62 -33.10 23.56
N ALA A 376 2.96 -32.17 22.87
CA ALA A 376 1.64 -31.68 23.29
C ALA A 376 0.55 -32.76 23.23
N CYS A 377 0.66 -33.71 22.30
CA CYS A 377 -0.28 -34.83 22.18
C CYS A 377 -0.11 -35.84 23.31
N VAL A 378 1.14 -36.12 23.70
CA VAL A 378 1.45 -36.99 24.85
C VAL A 378 0.98 -36.36 26.17
N ASP A 379 1.18 -35.06 26.36
CA ASP A 379 0.80 -34.36 27.59
C ASP A 379 -0.73 -34.23 27.76
N ALA A 380 -1.49 -34.21 26.65
CA ALA A 380 -2.93 -33.93 26.66
C ALA A 380 -3.83 -35.15 26.93
N SER A 381 -3.31 -36.38 26.97
CA SER A 381 -4.10 -37.63 27.18
C SER A 381 -5.40 -37.69 26.35
N SER A 382 -5.32 -37.31 25.08
CA SER A 382 -6.50 -37.11 24.23
C SER A 382 -6.97 -38.38 23.52
N LEU A 383 -8.29 -38.57 23.40
CA LEU A 383 -8.88 -39.63 22.56
C LEU A 383 -8.37 -39.54 21.11
N GLY A 384 -7.72 -40.61 20.62
CA GLY A 384 -7.14 -40.69 19.28
C GLY A 384 -5.67 -40.25 19.18
N GLN A 385 -4.93 -40.23 20.30
CA GLN A 385 -3.50 -39.92 20.37
C GLN A 385 -2.67 -40.69 19.32
N ASP A 386 -2.83 -42.01 19.23
CA ASP A 386 -2.06 -42.84 18.28
C ASP A 386 -2.29 -42.40 16.83
N SER A 387 -3.53 -42.11 16.44
CA SER A 387 -3.84 -41.64 15.08
C SER A 387 -3.28 -40.25 14.74
N ILE A 388 -3.06 -39.41 15.76
CA ILE A 388 -2.44 -38.09 15.58
C ILE A 388 -0.93 -38.24 15.44
N ILE A 389 -0.32 -39.11 16.26
CA ILE A 389 1.12 -39.39 16.21
C ILE A 389 1.48 -40.05 14.87
N GLU A 390 0.77 -41.10 14.48
CA GLU A 390 0.96 -41.77 13.17
C GLU A 390 0.78 -40.78 12.01
N GLY A 391 -0.21 -39.88 12.10
CA GLY A 391 -0.43 -38.86 11.07
C GLY A 391 0.68 -37.80 11.00
N LEU A 392 1.32 -37.47 12.12
CA LEU A 392 2.45 -36.55 12.19
C LEU A 392 3.74 -37.22 11.70
N GLU A 393 4.00 -38.48 12.06
CA GLU A 393 5.13 -39.27 11.59
C GLU A 393 5.05 -39.52 10.07
N GLU A 394 3.86 -39.84 9.55
CA GLU A 394 3.64 -39.97 8.11
C GLU A 394 3.83 -38.63 7.39
N THR A 395 3.44 -37.52 8.02
CA THR A 395 3.72 -36.18 7.49
C THR A 395 5.22 -35.90 7.45
N GLU A 396 5.96 -36.22 8.50
CA GLU A 396 7.42 -36.08 8.57
C GLU A 396 8.11 -36.91 7.47
N ARG A 397 7.73 -38.19 7.34
CA ARG A 397 8.26 -39.11 6.33
C ARG A 397 8.04 -38.58 4.92
N ARG A 398 6.83 -38.08 4.64
CA ARG A 398 6.51 -37.47 3.34
C ARG A 398 7.32 -36.21 3.09
N ILE A 399 7.60 -35.40 4.11
CA ILE A 399 8.46 -34.21 3.97
C ILE A 399 9.90 -34.63 3.65
N MET A 400 10.44 -35.62 4.37
CA MET A 400 11.80 -36.13 4.15
C MET A 400 12.00 -36.75 2.77
N ASN A 401 11.00 -37.47 2.26
CA ASN A 401 11.03 -38.09 0.94
C ASN A 401 10.72 -37.12 -0.21
N GLY A 402 10.39 -35.85 0.08
CA GLY A 402 9.98 -34.87 -0.94
C GLY A 402 8.57 -35.12 -1.52
N GLU A 403 7.78 -35.98 -0.88
CA GLU A 403 6.41 -36.38 -1.28
C GLU A 403 5.32 -35.52 -0.61
N PHE A 404 5.71 -34.60 0.26
CA PHE A 404 4.79 -33.70 0.94
C PHE A 404 4.37 -32.53 0.04
N ASN A 405 3.07 -32.41 -0.19
CA ASN A 405 2.49 -31.34 -0.99
C ASN A 405 2.37 -30.05 -0.16
N TRP A 406 3.44 -29.26 -0.14
CA TRP A 406 3.45 -27.92 0.43
C TRP A 406 2.46 -27.03 -0.33
N ARG A 407 1.39 -26.63 0.34
CA ARG A 407 0.33 -25.86 -0.31
C ARG A 407 0.56 -24.37 -0.12
N ALA A 408 0.69 -23.66 -1.24
CA ALA A 408 0.93 -22.22 -1.25
C ALA A 408 -0.30 -21.39 -0.81
N ASP A 409 -1.47 -22.00 -0.63
CA ASP A 409 -2.68 -21.39 -0.05
C ASP A 409 -2.64 -21.34 1.49
N ARG A 410 -1.66 -21.99 2.12
CA ARG A 410 -1.49 -22.02 3.59
C ARG A 410 -0.39 -21.06 4.01
N GLU A 411 -0.67 -20.27 5.05
CA GLU A 411 0.13 -19.10 5.44
C GLU A 411 1.55 -19.45 5.91
N ASP A 412 1.71 -20.58 6.62
CA ASP A 412 2.98 -21.02 7.22
C ASP A 412 3.08 -22.55 7.35
N VAL A 413 4.22 -23.02 7.87
CA VAL A 413 4.48 -24.43 8.21
C VAL A 413 3.43 -25.01 9.17
N LEU A 414 2.99 -24.24 10.16
CA LEU A 414 1.99 -24.66 11.16
C LEU A 414 0.68 -25.06 10.48
N MET A 415 0.21 -24.22 9.55
CA MET A 415 -0.99 -24.49 8.76
C MET A 415 -0.77 -25.65 7.81
N ASN A 416 0.40 -25.80 7.19
CA ASN A 416 0.69 -26.91 6.28
C ASN A 416 0.60 -28.27 6.99
N ILE A 417 1.12 -28.37 8.21
CA ILE A 417 1.19 -29.62 9.01
C ILE A 417 -0.04 -29.79 9.93
N GLY A 418 -0.96 -28.81 9.98
CA GLY A 418 -2.06 -28.78 10.95
C GLY A 418 -3.21 -29.79 10.74
N GLU A 419 -3.33 -30.46 9.60
CA GLU A 419 -4.46 -31.38 9.31
C GLU A 419 -4.53 -32.60 10.25
N PRO A 420 -3.45 -33.37 10.46
CA PRO A 420 -3.46 -34.51 11.39
C PRO A 420 -3.71 -34.10 12.85
N ALA A 421 -3.26 -32.90 13.25
CA ALA A 421 -3.35 -32.39 14.61
C ALA A 421 -4.51 -31.39 14.82
N LYS A 422 -5.52 -31.35 13.94
CA LYS A 422 -6.66 -30.41 14.04
C LYS A 422 -7.37 -30.43 15.40
N LYS A 423 -7.43 -31.60 16.05
CA LYS A 423 -8.04 -31.79 17.38
C LYS A 423 -7.16 -31.29 18.54
N LEU A 424 -5.87 -31.05 18.31
CA LEU A 424 -4.88 -30.61 19.29
C LEU A 424 -4.89 -29.07 19.49
N HIS A 425 -5.46 -28.32 18.53
CA HIS A 425 -5.50 -26.86 18.54
C HIS A 425 -6.48 -26.23 19.55
N THR A 426 -7.20 -27.03 20.34
CA THR A 426 -8.16 -26.55 21.35
C THR A 426 -7.49 -25.98 22.60
N ALA A 427 -6.18 -26.17 22.81
CA ALA A 427 -5.48 -25.76 24.04
C ALA A 427 -4.19 -24.92 23.85
N ARG A 428 -3.76 -24.60 22.62
CA ARG A 428 -2.48 -23.88 22.39
C ARG A 428 -2.64 -22.74 21.38
N SER A 429 -2.11 -21.55 21.71
CA SER A 429 -2.14 -20.40 20.80
C SER A 429 -1.10 -20.54 19.69
N ARG A 430 -1.31 -19.86 18.56
CA ARG A 430 -0.32 -19.83 17.46
C ARG A 430 0.98 -19.13 17.86
N ASN A 431 0.91 -18.16 18.78
CA ASN A 431 2.10 -17.47 19.29
C ASN A 431 2.99 -18.44 20.07
N ASP A 432 2.40 -19.26 20.95
CA ASP A 432 3.16 -20.23 21.77
C ASP A 432 3.83 -21.30 20.90
N GLN A 433 3.16 -21.74 19.82
CA GLN A 433 3.72 -22.68 18.85
C GLN A 433 4.95 -22.08 18.15
N VAL A 434 4.81 -20.90 17.54
CA VAL A 434 5.93 -20.24 16.85
C VAL A 434 7.13 -20.00 17.77
N PHE A 435 6.90 -19.56 19.01
CA PHE A 435 8.00 -19.37 19.96
C PHE A 435 8.69 -20.68 20.33
N THR A 436 7.91 -21.73 20.59
CA THR A 436 8.46 -23.05 20.93
C THR A 436 9.30 -23.60 19.79
N ASP A 437 8.77 -23.53 18.56
CA ASP A 437 9.45 -24.08 17.38
C ASP A 437 10.74 -23.33 17.08
N PHE A 438 10.71 -22.00 17.20
CA PHE A 438 11.90 -21.18 17.01
C PHE A 438 12.97 -21.44 18.08
N HIS A 439 12.57 -21.59 19.36
CA HIS A 439 13.50 -21.94 20.44
C HIS A 439 14.16 -23.30 20.24
N LEU A 440 13.38 -24.32 19.84
CA LEU A 440 13.91 -25.64 19.52
C LEU A 440 14.88 -25.59 18.35
N TRP A 441 14.55 -24.82 17.31
CA TRP A 441 15.41 -24.65 16.14
C TRP A 441 16.72 -23.96 16.50
N CYS A 442 16.68 -22.89 17.31
CA CYS A 442 17.89 -22.23 17.77
C CYS A 442 18.79 -23.16 18.58
N ARG A 443 18.22 -24.02 19.44
CA ARG A 443 19.00 -25.01 20.19
C ARG A 443 19.67 -26.00 19.24
N ASP A 444 18.92 -26.59 18.32
CA ASP A 444 19.46 -27.58 17.38
C ASP A 444 20.56 -26.93 16.49
N ALA A 445 20.37 -25.67 16.05
CA ALA A 445 21.37 -24.92 15.30
C ALA A 445 22.65 -24.61 16.12
N ILE A 446 22.51 -24.29 17.41
CA ILE A 446 23.66 -24.09 18.30
C ILE A 446 24.48 -25.38 18.43
N ASP A 447 23.82 -26.54 18.58
CA ASP A 447 24.50 -27.82 18.68
C ASP A 447 25.31 -28.13 17.40
N GLU A 448 24.73 -27.90 16.21
CA GLU A 448 25.42 -28.06 14.93
C GLU A 448 26.62 -27.10 14.78
N ILE A 449 26.46 -25.84 15.22
CA ILE A 449 27.53 -24.85 15.20
C ILE A 449 28.67 -25.26 16.13
N LEU A 450 28.36 -25.76 17.34
CA LEU A 450 29.38 -26.20 18.30
C LEU A 450 30.19 -27.39 17.77
N VAL A 451 29.55 -28.34 17.09
CA VAL A 451 30.25 -29.44 16.41
C VAL A 451 31.16 -28.90 15.31
N SER A 452 30.66 -27.99 14.48
CA SER A 452 31.43 -27.37 13.40
C SER A 452 32.63 -26.56 13.92
N MET A 453 32.46 -25.86 15.04
CA MET A 453 33.53 -25.11 15.70
C MET A 453 34.62 -26.02 16.25
N LYS A 454 34.26 -27.16 16.87
CA LYS A 454 35.25 -28.15 17.33
C LYS A 454 36.05 -28.74 16.17
N LEU A 455 35.36 -29.12 15.09
CA LEU A 455 36.02 -29.63 13.88
C LEU A 455 37.00 -28.62 13.27
N LEU A 456 36.72 -27.31 13.37
CA LEU A 456 37.64 -26.25 12.92
C LEU A 456 38.79 -25.97 13.88
N GLN A 457 38.65 -26.34 15.16
CA GLN A 457 39.70 -26.19 16.18
C GLN A 457 40.66 -27.39 16.21
N ASP A 458 40.24 -28.54 15.67
CA ASP A 458 41.04 -29.76 15.55
C ASP A 458 41.83 -29.84 14.21
N ILE A 459 41.77 -28.79 13.38
CA ILE A 459 42.62 -28.55 12.18
C ILE A 459 43.71 -27.56 12.56
#